data_AF-A0A2I0JXF1-F1
#
_entry.id   AF-A0A2I0JXF1-F1
#
_cell.length_a   1.000
_cell.length_b   1.000
_cell.length_c   1.000
_cell.angle_alpha   90.00
_cell.angle_beta   90.00
_cell.angle_gamma   90.00
#
_symmetry.space_group_name_H-M   'P 1'
#
loop_
_entity.id
_entity.type
_entity.pdbx_description
1 polymer ?
#
loop_
_entity_poly.entity_id
_entity_poly.type
_entity_poly.pdbx_seq_one_letter_code
_entity_poly.pdbx_strand_id
1 'polypeptide(L)'
;MIARFSSASLCFWILLSCFPGQLLSADVTLDSVSIFKTHEWFIAKPTVYFQCKGENKTVLPDVKEAHVIYEFKGQESWQPLTNFSSEKCKRCGFYEEDTVNSDDVFEEWEFCPSDFSGSDGRYTRINDKEFNATFHCPECVHLSADSNSAPAAHKEKKGMHAALIIAITVIVFIIFILVLVAAYKYWLKKKREQEQARFLKLFEDGDDIEDELELGNVL
;
A
#
# COMPACT_ATOMS: atom_id res chain seq x y z
N MET A 1 -28.63 18.81 24.57
CA MET A 1 -28.49 19.13 23.14
C MET A 1 -27.73 17.97 22.50
N ILE A 2 -28.46 16.99 21.97
CA ILE A 2 -27.85 15.77 21.39
C ILE A 2 -27.39 16.16 19.98
N ALA A 3 -26.08 16.25 19.78
CA ALA A 3 -25.50 16.47 18.46
C ALA A 3 -25.95 15.30 17.56
N ARG A 4 -26.85 15.58 16.61
CA ARG A 4 -27.22 14.61 15.58
C ARG A 4 -26.05 14.47 14.64
N PHE A 5 -25.17 13.55 14.99
CA PHE A 5 -24.04 13.20 14.16
C PHE A 5 -24.56 12.51 12.90
N SER A 6 -24.58 13.24 11.79
CA SER A 6 -25.10 12.76 10.51
C SER A 6 -24.35 11.49 10.10
N SER A 7 -25.08 10.44 9.74
CA SER A 7 -24.52 9.14 9.29
C SER A 7 -23.46 9.32 8.18
N ALA A 8 -23.58 10.37 7.35
CA ALA A 8 -22.60 10.70 6.32
C ALA A 8 -21.23 11.12 6.89
N SER A 9 -21.19 11.80 8.04
CA SER A 9 -19.96 12.23 8.70
C SER A 9 -19.24 11.07 9.40
N LEU A 10 -20.00 10.05 9.85
CA LEU A 10 -19.43 8.78 10.33
C LEU A 10 -18.79 7.99 9.18
N CYS A 11 -19.45 7.90 8.03
CA CYS A 11 -18.88 7.25 6.85
C CYS A 11 -17.61 7.92 6.34
N PHE A 12 -17.53 9.26 6.40
CA PHE A 12 -16.33 10.01 5.99
C PHE A 12 -15.12 9.75 6.89
N TRP A 13 -15.33 9.63 8.21
CA TRP A 13 -14.25 9.27 9.13
C TRP A 13 -13.83 7.81 9.05
N ILE A 14 -14.75 6.89 8.73
CA ILE A 14 -14.42 5.49 8.43
C ILE A 14 -13.56 5.41 7.15
N LEU A 15 -13.90 6.17 6.11
CA LEU A 15 -13.10 6.22 4.87
C LEU A 15 -11.69 6.80 5.09
N LEU A 16 -11.55 7.84 5.91
CA LEU A 16 -10.24 8.42 6.25
C LEU A 16 -9.39 7.50 7.14
N SER A 17 -10.00 6.67 7.99
CA SER A 17 -9.29 5.67 8.79
C SER A 17 -8.96 4.38 8.04
N CYS A 18 -9.52 4.18 6.85
CA CYS A 18 -9.22 3.06 5.96
C CYS A 18 -7.99 3.28 5.05
N PHE A 19 -7.29 4.40 5.15
CA PHE A 19 -5.96 4.57 4.55
C PHE A 19 -4.89 4.47 5.65
N PRO A 20 -4.54 3.26 6.14
CA PRO A 20 -3.28 3.12 6.84
C PRO A 20 -2.19 3.58 5.85
N GLY A 21 -1.36 4.54 6.27
CA GLY A 21 -0.22 4.98 5.46
C GLY A 21 0.52 3.73 4.98
N GLN A 22 0.52 3.50 3.67
CA GLN A 22 1.20 2.35 3.10
C GLN A 22 2.69 2.56 3.36
N LEU A 23 3.23 1.86 4.37
CA LEU A 23 4.67 1.68 4.51
C LEU A 23 5.12 0.91 3.27
N LEU A 24 5.59 1.64 2.27
CA LEU A 24 6.24 1.07 1.10
C LEU A 24 7.56 0.46 1.58
N SER A 25 7.59 -0.87 1.68
CA SER A 25 8.83 -1.65 1.79
C SER A 25 9.26 -2.00 0.38
N ALA A 26 10.47 -1.62 -0.01
CA ALA A 26 11.08 -1.94 -1.28
C ALA A 26 12.15 -3.00 -1.07
N ASP A 27 11.95 -4.20 -1.58
CA ASP A 27 12.86 -5.32 -1.34
C ASP A 27 14.02 -5.28 -2.34
N VAL A 28 15.22 -5.51 -1.85
CA VAL A 28 16.45 -5.49 -2.64
C VAL A 28 16.94 -6.91 -2.85
N THR A 29 17.07 -7.29 -4.12
CA THR A 29 17.58 -8.58 -4.56
C THR A 29 19.00 -8.44 -5.08
N LEU A 30 19.77 -9.53 -5.00
CA LEU A 30 21.07 -9.65 -5.66
C LEU A 30 20.83 -10.29 -7.03
N ASP A 31 21.23 -9.60 -8.09
CA ASP A 31 21.14 -10.09 -9.47
C ASP A 31 22.40 -10.85 -9.88
N SER A 32 23.57 -10.32 -9.52
CA SER A 32 24.84 -10.99 -9.80
C SER A 32 25.94 -10.59 -8.84
N VAL A 33 26.90 -11.48 -8.62
CA VAL A 33 28.11 -11.19 -7.86
C VAL A 33 29.30 -11.96 -8.39
N SER A 34 30.47 -11.31 -8.37
CA SER A 34 31.76 -11.92 -8.62
C SER A 34 32.73 -11.44 -7.55
N ILE A 35 33.35 -12.38 -6.83
CA ILE A 35 34.36 -12.11 -5.81
C ILE A 35 35.73 -12.29 -6.47
N PHE A 36 36.63 -11.32 -6.36
CA PHE A 36 37.95 -11.37 -7.00
C PHE A 36 39.05 -11.83 -6.04
N LYS A 37 38.87 -11.57 -4.75
CA LYS A 37 39.84 -11.95 -3.73
C LYS A 37 39.10 -12.68 -2.62
N THR A 38 39.73 -13.72 -2.08
CA THR A 38 39.30 -14.40 -0.85
C THR A 38 40.45 -14.27 0.13
N HIS A 39 40.13 -14.04 1.40
CA HIS A 39 41.11 -13.83 2.46
C HIS A 39 41.43 -15.12 3.23
N GLU A 40 40.74 -16.23 2.90
CA GLU A 40 41.01 -17.57 3.44
C GLU A 40 42.43 -18.10 3.15
N TRP A 41 43.18 -18.38 4.21
CA TRP A 41 44.61 -18.72 4.18
C TRP A 41 44.87 -20.22 3.96
N PHE A 42 44.16 -20.85 3.01
CA PHE A 42 44.30 -22.24 2.54
C PHE A 42 43.48 -23.31 3.30
N ILE A 43 42.53 -23.91 2.56
CA ILE A 43 41.80 -25.19 2.74
C ILE A 43 40.28 -25.00 2.92
N ALA A 44 39.81 -23.92 3.53
CA ALA A 44 38.38 -23.66 3.66
C ALA A 44 37.80 -23.05 2.37
N LYS A 45 36.54 -23.37 2.08
CA LYS A 45 35.78 -22.64 1.05
C LYS A 45 35.35 -21.31 1.66
N PRO A 46 35.48 -20.19 0.92
CA PRO A 46 35.07 -18.89 1.41
C PRO A 46 33.58 -18.92 1.74
N THR A 47 33.20 -18.42 2.91
CA THR A 47 31.79 -18.23 3.28
C THR A 47 31.46 -16.75 3.21
N VAL A 48 30.96 -16.34 2.05
CA VAL A 48 30.62 -14.94 1.80
C VAL A 48 29.21 -14.65 2.30
N TYR A 49 29.03 -13.52 2.97
CA TYR A 49 27.72 -13.06 3.39
C TYR A 49 27.54 -11.55 3.15
N PHE A 50 26.29 -11.15 2.97
CA PHE A 50 25.87 -9.75 2.93
C PHE A 50 25.19 -9.38 4.25
N GLN A 51 25.47 -8.20 4.77
CA GLN A 51 24.81 -7.72 5.98
C GLN A 51 24.66 -6.21 5.98
N CYS A 52 23.49 -5.75 6.42
CA CYS A 52 23.23 -4.37 6.80
C CYS A 52 23.24 -4.21 8.33
N LYS A 53 23.69 -3.06 8.82
CA LYS A 53 23.76 -2.77 10.25
C LYS A 53 22.37 -2.81 10.89
N GLY A 54 22.20 -3.68 11.88
CA GLY A 54 20.92 -3.89 12.58
C GLY A 54 20.04 -4.97 11.97
N GLU A 55 20.52 -5.67 10.93
CA GLU A 55 19.85 -6.81 10.29
C GLU A 55 20.64 -8.10 10.47
N ASN A 56 19.94 -9.21 10.23
CA ASN A 56 20.55 -10.53 10.20
C ASN A 56 21.51 -10.63 9.00
N LYS A 57 22.58 -11.41 9.18
CA LYS A 57 23.47 -11.75 8.07
C LYS A 57 22.77 -12.68 7.09
N THR A 58 23.01 -12.47 5.80
CA THR A 58 22.51 -13.31 4.72
C THR A 58 23.71 -13.99 4.06
N VAL A 59 23.88 -15.28 4.31
CA VAL A 59 24.95 -16.09 3.69
C VAL A 59 24.61 -16.32 2.22
N LEU A 60 25.60 -16.24 1.34
CA LEU A 60 25.48 -16.51 -0.09
C LEU A 60 26.01 -17.94 -0.37
N PRO A 61 25.17 -18.98 -0.23
CA PRO A 61 25.62 -20.37 -0.26
C PRO A 61 26.17 -20.82 -1.61
N ASP A 62 25.85 -20.09 -2.68
CA ASP A 62 26.24 -20.43 -4.06
C ASP A 62 27.60 -19.85 -4.45
N VAL A 63 28.05 -18.80 -3.76
CA VAL A 63 29.31 -18.09 -4.05
C VAL A 63 30.47 -18.80 -3.35
N LYS A 64 31.20 -19.65 -4.09
CA LYS A 64 32.24 -20.54 -3.52
C LYS A 64 33.63 -20.37 -4.10
N GLU A 65 33.73 -19.69 -5.23
CA GLU A 65 34.97 -19.58 -6.00
C GLU A 65 35.18 -18.13 -6.43
N ALA A 66 36.42 -17.68 -6.32
CA ALA A 66 36.83 -16.37 -6.82
C ALA A 66 36.88 -16.36 -8.35
N HIS A 67 36.70 -15.17 -8.94
CA HIS A 67 36.70 -14.91 -10.39
C HIS A 67 35.60 -15.63 -11.18
N VAL A 68 34.56 -16.10 -10.50
CA VAL A 68 33.35 -16.65 -11.11
C VAL A 68 32.21 -15.66 -10.95
N ILE A 69 31.51 -15.39 -12.04
CA ILE A 69 30.29 -14.57 -12.02
C ILE A 69 29.13 -15.51 -11.71
N TYR A 70 28.43 -15.23 -10.60
CA TYR A 70 27.20 -15.90 -10.23
C TYR A 70 26.02 -14.97 -10.57
N GLU A 71 24.99 -15.52 -11.21
CA GLU A 71 23.76 -14.83 -11.57
C GLU A 71 22.58 -15.47 -10.86
N PHE A 72 21.65 -14.64 -10.39
CA PHE A 72 20.51 -15.03 -9.59
C PHE A 72 19.21 -14.47 -10.17
N LYS A 73 18.08 -15.04 -9.76
CA LYS A 73 16.74 -14.65 -10.27
C LYS A 73 15.84 -14.01 -9.23
N GLY A 74 16.33 -13.77 -8.02
CA GLY A 74 15.53 -13.29 -6.89
C GLY A 74 14.56 -14.35 -6.35
N GLN A 75 14.74 -15.62 -6.72
CA GLN A 75 13.88 -16.75 -6.32
C GLN A 75 14.56 -17.65 -5.28
N GLU A 76 15.83 -17.39 -4.99
CA GLU A 76 16.63 -18.15 -4.06
C GLU A 76 16.11 -17.95 -2.63
N SER A 77 16.15 -19.01 -1.81
CA SER A 77 15.52 -19.01 -0.48
C SER A 77 16.12 -18.03 0.53
N TRP A 78 17.30 -17.50 0.24
CA TRP A 78 18.02 -16.52 1.05
C TRP A 78 17.80 -15.07 0.60
N GLN A 79 17.07 -14.85 -0.51
CA GLN A 79 16.65 -13.52 -0.96
C GLN A 79 15.31 -13.12 -0.33
N PRO A 80 15.02 -11.81 -0.16
CA PRO A 80 15.84 -10.65 -0.51
C PRO A 80 17.03 -10.43 0.44
N LEU A 81 18.01 -9.63 0.02
CA LEU A 81 19.17 -9.29 0.84
C LEU A 81 18.84 -8.31 1.96
N THR A 82 17.98 -7.33 1.66
CA THR A 82 17.49 -6.31 2.59
C THR A 82 16.24 -5.67 1.99
N ASN A 83 15.66 -4.70 2.69
CA ASN A 83 14.58 -3.86 2.19
C ASN A 83 14.82 -2.39 2.49
N PHE A 84 14.11 -1.48 1.85
CA PHE A 84 14.05 -0.07 2.26
C PHE A 84 12.63 0.27 2.68
N SER A 85 12.47 0.74 3.92
CA SER A 85 11.20 1.21 4.45
C SER A 85 11.05 2.74 4.39
N SER A 86 12.12 3.44 3.98
CA SER A 86 12.19 4.90 3.86
C SER A 86 13.35 5.29 2.94
N GLU A 87 13.52 6.59 2.70
CA GLU A 87 14.67 7.16 1.97
C GLU A 87 16.02 7.01 2.70
N LYS A 88 16.01 6.55 3.96
CA LYS A 88 17.23 6.41 4.74
C LYS A 88 18.11 5.29 4.18
N CYS A 89 19.36 5.63 3.90
CA CYS A 89 20.39 4.67 3.57
C CYS A 89 20.67 3.73 4.75
N LYS A 90 21.11 2.52 4.41
CA LYS A 90 21.62 1.54 5.36
C LYS A 90 23.12 1.42 5.19
N ARG A 91 23.87 1.19 6.27
CA ARG A 91 25.28 0.81 6.17
C ARG A 91 25.33 -0.70 5.97
N CYS A 92 25.78 -1.13 4.80
CA CYS A 92 25.81 -2.55 4.42
C CYS A 92 27.18 -2.91 3.85
N GLY A 93 27.47 -4.21 3.79
CA GLY A 93 28.73 -4.70 3.28
C GLY A 93 28.69 -6.16 2.86
N PHE A 94 29.73 -6.54 2.13
CA PHE A 94 30.09 -7.94 1.93
C PHE A 94 31.23 -8.30 2.89
N TYR A 95 31.15 -9.52 3.41
CA TYR A 95 32.06 -10.05 4.39
C TYR A 95 32.41 -11.50 4.07
N GLU A 96 33.54 -11.95 4.56
CA GLU A 96 33.97 -13.34 4.54
C GLU A 96 34.06 -13.84 5.98
N GLU A 97 33.28 -14.86 6.31
CA GLU A 97 33.25 -15.43 7.67
C GLU A 97 34.56 -16.16 7.95
N ASP A 98 35.18 -15.83 9.07
CA ASP A 98 36.49 -16.36 9.46
C ASP A 98 36.31 -17.29 10.68
N THR A 99 36.91 -18.48 10.65
CA THR A 99 36.71 -19.45 11.75
C THR A 99 37.51 -19.09 13.00
N VAL A 100 38.61 -18.33 12.85
CA VAL A 100 39.61 -18.11 13.91
C VAL A 100 39.77 -16.63 14.28
N ASN A 101 39.60 -15.71 13.32
CA ASN A 101 39.73 -14.28 13.54
C ASN A 101 38.39 -13.56 13.39
N SER A 102 38.40 -12.24 13.43
CA SER A 102 37.27 -11.44 13.01
C SER A 102 37.07 -11.56 11.51
N ASP A 103 35.82 -11.76 11.08
CA ASP A 103 35.39 -11.78 9.69
C ASP A 103 36.04 -10.67 8.85
N ASP A 104 36.56 -11.06 7.69
CA ASP A 104 37.17 -10.14 6.75
C ASP A 104 36.10 -9.30 6.06
N VAL A 105 36.41 -8.01 5.89
CA VAL A 105 35.50 -7.04 5.27
C VAL A 105 35.94 -6.80 3.85
N PHE A 106 35.15 -7.22 2.86
CA PHE A 106 35.40 -6.87 1.46
C PHE A 106 35.19 -5.36 1.25
N GLU A 107 34.05 -4.85 1.68
CA GLU A 107 33.73 -3.43 1.73
C GLU A 107 32.47 -3.20 2.58
N GLU A 108 32.46 -2.12 3.34
CA GLU A 108 31.24 -1.52 3.90
C GLU A 108 30.98 -0.17 3.23
N TRP A 109 29.74 0.08 2.80
CA TRP A 109 29.33 1.34 2.18
C TRP A 109 27.93 1.77 2.63
N GLU A 110 27.55 3.00 2.27
CA GLU A 110 26.19 3.48 2.42
C GLU A 110 25.36 3.01 1.22
N PHE A 111 24.42 2.11 1.50
CA PHE A 111 23.51 1.54 0.51
C PHE A 111 22.17 2.27 0.58
N CYS A 112 21.86 3.01 -0.47
CA CYS A 112 20.75 3.97 -0.50
C CYS A 112 19.70 3.57 -1.55
N PRO A 113 18.41 3.91 -1.33
CA PRO A 113 17.40 3.80 -2.38
C PRO A 113 17.78 4.57 -3.65
N SER A 114 18.44 5.74 -3.49
CA SER A 114 18.90 6.60 -4.57
C SER A 114 19.94 5.98 -5.50
N ASP A 115 20.62 4.92 -5.04
CA ASP A 115 21.60 4.21 -5.86
C ASP A 115 20.95 3.49 -7.06
N PHE A 116 19.65 3.19 -6.94
CA PHE A 116 18.82 2.57 -7.98
C PHE A 116 18.22 3.60 -8.94
N SER A 117 19.06 4.51 -9.44
CA SER A 117 18.64 5.61 -10.33
C SER A 117 18.31 5.16 -11.77
N GLY A 118 18.64 3.93 -12.15
CA GLY A 118 18.30 3.35 -13.46
C GLY A 118 16.80 3.10 -13.60
N SER A 119 16.27 3.24 -14.83
CA SER A 119 14.84 2.96 -15.09
C SER A 119 14.46 1.49 -14.88
N ASP A 120 15.44 0.60 -14.89
CA ASP A 120 15.32 -0.83 -14.62
C ASP A 120 15.49 -1.17 -13.13
N GLY A 121 15.69 -0.18 -12.25
CA GLY A 121 15.87 -0.40 -10.82
C GLY A 121 17.12 -1.20 -10.49
N ARG A 122 18.17 -1.12 -11.32
CA ARG A 122 19.45 -1.81 -11.08
C ARG A 122 20.50 -0.86 -10.53
N TYR A 123 21.33 -1.39 -9.63
CA TYR A 123 22.49 -0.71 -9.08
C TYR A 123 23.69 -1.65 -9.11
N THR A 124 24.85 -1.16 -9.56
CA THR A 124 26.09 -1.95 -9.59
C THR A 124 27.13 -1.32 -8.66
N ARG A 125 27.63 -2.11 -7.71
CA ARG A 125 28.74 -1.76 -6.83
C ARG A 125 29.99 -2.49 -7.29
N ILE A 126 31.06 -1.74 -7.55
CA ILE A 126 32.35 -2.28 -7.98
C ILE A 126 33.42 -1.84 -6.98
N ASN A 127 34.15 -2.81 -6.46
CA ASN A 127 35.43 -2.61 -5.80
C ASN A 127 36.48 -3.40 -6.59
N ASP A 128 37.30 -2.69 -7.36
CA ASP A 128 38.21 -3.23 -8.40
C ASP A 128 39.09 -4.41 -7.94
N LYS A 129 39.30 -4.57 -6.63
CA LYS A 129 40.19 -5.60 -6.07
C LYS A 129 39.46 -6.68 -5.26
N GLU A 130 38.20 -6.45 -4.92
CA GLU A 130 37.48 -7.30 -3.96
C GLU A 130 36.27 -7.95 -4.63
N PHE A 131 35.38 -7.19 -5.28
CA PHE A 131 34.18 -7.74 -5.91
C PHE A 131 33.52 -6.83 -6.95
N ASN A 132 32.60 -7.40 -7.72
CA ASN A 132 31.61 -6.70 -8.53
C ASN A 132 30.22 -7.31 -8.25
N ALA A 133 29.26 -6.49 -7.84
CA ALA A 133 27.91 -6.93 -7.52
C ALA A 133 26.86 -6.04 -8.17
N THR A 134 25.81 -6.65 -8.71
CA THR A 134 24.63 -5.96 -9.22
C THR A 134 23.43 -6.34 -8.37
N PHE A 135 22.71 -5.32 -7.93
CA PHE A 135 21.50 -5.38 -7.13
C PHE A 135 20.31 -4.90 -7.95
N HIS A 136 19.12 -5.36 -7.58
CA HIS A 136 17.88 -4.98 -8.23
C HIS A 136 16.78 -4.67 -7.21
N CYS A 137 16.15 -3.51 -7.41
CA CYS A 137 15.05 -2.98 -6.61
C CYS A 137 14.18 -2.06 -7.49
N PRO A 138 13.14 -2.60 -8.15
CA PRO A 138 12.30 -1.81 -9.04
C PRO A 138 11.49 -0.74 -8.28
N GLU A 139 11.14 -0.99 -7.01
CA GLU A 139 10.41 -0.03 -6.17
C GLU A 139 11.28 1.14 -5.70
N CYS A 140 12.61 0.96 -5.62
CA CYS A 140 13.55 1.99 -5.16
C CYS A 140 13.64 3.20 -6.11
N VAL A 141 13.30 3.01 -7.39
CA VAL A 141 13.24 4.09 -8.39
C VAL A 141 12.23 5.16 -7.98
N HIS A 142 11.12 4.75 -7.34
CA HIS A 142 10.08 5.67 -6.88
C HIS A 142 10.43 6.33 -5.55
N LEU A 143 11.06 5.60 -4.62
CA LEU A 143 11.52 6.13 -3.33
C LEU A 143 12.53 7.28 -3.49
N SER A 144 13.34 7.23 -4.55
CA SER A 144 14.39 8.22 -4.84
C SER A 144 13.88 9.48 -5.54
N ALA A 145 12.71 9.38 -6.19
CA ALA A 145 12.12 10.48 -6.95
C ALA A 145 11.36 11.47 -6.06
N ASP A 146 10.81 11.01 -4.94
CA ASP A 146 10.07 11.86 -3.99
C ASP A 146 10.99 12.90 -3.29
N SER A 147 12.30 12.64 -3.23
CA SER A 147 13.30 13.45 -2.50
C SER A 147 13.72 14.75 -3.20
N ASN A 148 13.55 14.86 -4.53
CA ASN A 148 13.91 16.06 -5.31
C ASN A 148 12.78 17.08 -5.41
N SER A 149 11.64 16.80 -4.79
CA SER A 149 10.49 17.70 -4.76
C SER A 149 10.14 18.06 -3.32
N ALA A 150 10.41 19.31 -2.92
CA ALA A 150 9.57 20.02 -1.95
C ALA A 150 8.09 19.76 -2.28
N PRO A 151 7.14 19.74 -1.32
CA PRO A 151 5.83 19.11 -1.47
C PRO A 151 5.05 19.74 -2.63
N ALA A 152 5.21 19.16 -3.81
CA ALA A 152 4.62 19.60 -5.03
C ALA A 152 3.75 18.44 -5.51
N ALA A 153 2.46 18.63 -5.29
CA ALA A 153 1.44 17.82 -5.90
C ALA A 153 1.65 17.70 -7.43
N HIS A 154 1.16 16.58 -7.98
CA HIS A 154 0.98 16.19 -9.39
C HIS A 154 2.17 15.48 -10.06
N LYS A 155 2.15 14.15 -10.28
CA LYS A 155 1.32 13.29 -11.16
C LYS A 155 1.34 13.65 -12.66
N GLU A 156 2.31 13.09 -13.38
CA GLU A 156 2.21 12.68 -14.79
C GLU A 156 2.92 11.32 -14.90
N LYS A 157 2.32 10.15 -15.16
CA LYS A 157 1.26 9.73 -16.10
C LYS A 157 0.04 9.11 -15.40
N LYS A 158 -0.11 9.37 -14.10
CA LYS A 158 -1.23 8.91 -13.25
C LYS A 158 -2.43 9.89 -13.25
N GLY A 159 -2.34 10.98 -14.00
CA GLY A 159 -3.36 12.05 -14.07
C GLY A 159 -4.67 11.58 -14.69
N MET A 160 -4.63 10.87 -15.82
CA MET A 160 -5.86 10.37 -16.47
C MET A 160 -6.55 9.30 -15.62
N HIS A 161 -5.80 8.33 -15.08
CA HIS A 161 -6.39 7.28 -14.24
C HIS A 161 -6.93 7.82 -12.91
N ALA A 162 -6.25 8.80 -12.30
CA ALA A 162 -6.72 9.43 -11.08
C ALA A 162 -7.91 10.36 -11.31
N ALA A 163 -7.90 11.15 -12.38
CA ALA A 163 -9.04 12.00 -12.76
C ALA A 163 -10.26 11.15 -13.10
N LEU A 164 -10.08 10.00 -13.78
CA LEU A 164 -11.14 9.04 -14.05
C LEU A 164 -11.71 8.44 -12.77
N ILE A 165 -10.86 8.01 -11.82
CA ILE A 165 -11.32 7.48 -10.52
C ILE A 165 -12.10 8.55 -9.76
N ILE A 166 -11.61 9.79 -9.71
CA ILE A 166 -12.29 10.90 -9.03
C ILE A 166 -13.63 11.20 -9.72
N ALA A 167 -13.67 11.25 -11.04
CA ALA A 167 -14.89 11.48 -11.81
C ALA A 167 -15.94 10.38 -11.56
N ILE A 168 -15.53 9.10 -11.60
CA ILE A 168 -16.41 7.96 -11.29
C ILE A 168 -16.96 8.08 -9.87
N THR A 169 -16.11 8.41 -8.91
CA THR A 169 -16.52 8.57 -7.49
C THR A 169 -17.56 9.68 -7.35
N VAL A 170 -17.36 10.84 -7.99
CA VAL A 170 -18.32 11.95 -7.98
C VAL A 170 -19.64 11.55 -8.64
N ILE A 171 -19.59 10.84 -9.77
CA ILE A 171 -20.78 10.36 -10.48
C ILE A 171 -21.59 9.39 -9.61
N VAL A 172 -20.93 8.41 -9.00
CA VAL A 172 -21.58 7.44 -8.10
C VAL A 172 -22.23 8.16 -6.91
N PHE A 173 -21.56 9.17 -6.35
CA PHE A 173 -22.10 9.96 -5.25
C PHE A 173 -23.35 10.76 -5.65
N ILE A 174 -23.35 11.38 -6.84
CA ILE A 174 -24.52 12.09 -7.37
C ILE A 174 -25.69 11.12 -7.57
N ILE A 175 -25.45 9.95 -8.19
CA ILE A 175 -26.49 8.93 -8.39
C ILE A 175 -27.05 8.47 -7.04
N PHE A 176 -26.19 8.23 -6.06
CA PHE A 176 -26.61 7.82 -4.72
C PHE A 176 -27.52 8.86 -4.05
N ILE A 177 -27.18 10.16 -4.15
CA ILE A 177 -28.03 11.25 -3.64
C ILE A 177 -29.38 11.27 -4.34
N LEU A 178 -29.42 11.11 -5.66
CA LEU A 178 -30.67 11.10 -6.42
C LEU A 178 -31.59 9.94 -5.99
N VAL A 179 -31.03 8.75 -5.78
CA VAL A 179 -31.76 7.58 -5.28
C VAL A 179 -32.33 7.84 -3.89
N LEU A 180 -31.53 8.40 -2.97
CA LEU A 180 -31.99 8.75 -1.63
C LEU A 180 -33.12 9.79 -1.66
N VAL A 181 -33.00 10.82 -2.48
CA VAL A 181 -34.04 11.85 -2.64
C VAL A 181 -35.32 11.26 -3.22
N ALA A 182 -35.21 10.38 -4.22
CA ALA A 182 -36.36 9.69 -4.81
C ALA A 182 -37.04 8.76 -3.78
N ALA A 183 -36.28 7.96 -3.04
CA ALA A 183 -36.80 7.10 -1.98
C ALA A 183 -37.45 7.93 -0.86
N TYR A 184 -36.84 9.05 -0.47
CA TYR A 184 -37.40 9.97 0.51
C TYR A 184 -38.71 10.60 0.03
N LYS A 185 -38.76 11.10 -1.22
CA LYS A 185 -39.99 11.64 -1.82
C LYS A 185 -41.06 10.57 -1.95
N TYR A 186 -40.69 9.34 -2.31
CA TYR A 186 -41.59 8.21 -2.39
C TYR A 186 -42.17 7.85 -1.02
N TRP A 187 -41.32 7.78 0.01
CA TRP A 187 -41.76 7.53 1.38
C TRP A 187 -42.67 8.64 1.90
N LEU A 188 -42.33 9.91 1.62
CA LEU A 188 -43.16 11.06 1.98
C LEU A 188 -44.52 11.03 1.27
N LYS A 189 -44.55 10.60 0.00
CA LYS A 189 -45.80 10.41 -0.75
C LYS A 189 -46.64 9.30 -0.14
N LYS A 190 -46.04 8.13 0.13
CA LYS A 190 -46.71 7.00 0.76
C LYS A 190 -47.26 7.35 2.16
N LYS A 191 -46.52 8.15 2.92
CA LYS A 191 -46.97 8.62 4.24
C LYS A 191 -48.22 9.51 4.14
N ARG A 192 -48.29 10.40 3.14
CA ARG A 192 -49.48 11.23 2.89
C ARG A 192 -50.70 10.40 2.48
N GLU A 193 -50.51 9.37 1.67
CA GLU A 193 -51.58 8.44 1.29
C GLU A 193 -52.14 7.68 2.50
N GLN A 194 -51.26 7.24 3.41
CA GLN A 194 -51.68 6.57 4.65
C GLN A 194 -52.47 7.50 5.59
N GLU A 195 -52.07 8.78 5.68
CA GLU A 195 -52.80 9.77 6.49
C GLU A 195 -54.16 10.10 5.88
N GLN A 196 -54.28 10.20 4.55
CA GLN A 196 -55.57 10.40 3.88
C GLN A 196 -56.50 9.20 4.00
N ALA A 197 -56.01 7.97 3.83
CA ALA A 197 -56.84 6.76 3.99
C ALA A 197 -57.34 6.61 5.45
N ARG A 198 -56.50 6.98 6.43
CA ARG A 198 -56.90 7.00 7.84
C ARG A 198 -57.94 8.08 8.14
N PHE A 199 -57.85 9.22 7.47
CA PHE A 199 -58.83 10.30 7.61
C PHE A 199 -60.16 9.93 6.96
N LEU A 200 -60.16 9.36 5.75
CA LEU A 200 -61.37 8.94 5.05
C LEU A 200 -62.14 7.85 5.81
N LYS A 201 -61.42 6.90 6.44
CA LYS A 201 -62.01 5.93 7.36
C LYS A 201 -62.72 6.58 8.55
N LEU A 202 -62.23 7.71 9.07
CA LEU A 202 -62.91 8.45 10.15
C LEU A 202 -64.20 9.15 9.69
N PHE A 203 -64.36 9.44 8.38
CA PHE A 203 -65.64 9.93 7.85
C PHE A 203 -66.59 8.78 7.55
N GLU A 204 -66.09 7.67 6.99
CA GLU A 204 -66.90 6.48 6.71
C GLU A 204 -67.47 5.87 8.01
N ASP A 205 -66.66 5.74 9.06
CA ASP A 205 -67.13 5.31 10.40
C ASP A 205 -68.03 6.36 11.08
N GLY A 206 -68.11 7.60 10.56
CA GLY A 206 -68.98 8.66 11.05
C GLY A 206 -70.31 8.76 10.31
N ASP A 207 -70.32 8.51 8.99
CA ASP A 207 -71.51 8.46 8.13
C ASP A 207 -72.36 7.20 8.42
N ASP A 208 -71.74 6.06 8.74
CA ASP A 208 -72.43 4.83 9.20
C ASP A 208 -73.17 5.02 10.55
N ILE A 209 -72.96 6.14 11.26
CA ILE A 209 -73.70 6.49 12.50
C ILE A 209 -74.93 7.35 12.17
N GLU A 210 -74.98 8.01 11.00
CA GLU A 210 -76.10 8.87 10.61
C GLU A 210 -77.24 8.08 9.92
N ASP A 211 -76.94 6.92 9.32
CA ASP A 211 -77.95 6.01 8.74
C ASP A 211 -78.72 5.16 9.78
N GLU A 212 -78.36 5.22 11.07
CA GLU A 212 -79.08 4.54 12.17
C GLU A 212 -79.95 5.50 13.02
N LEU A 213 -80.10 6.78 12.65
CA LEU A 213 -80.88 7.77 13.42
C LEU A 213 -82.06 8.43 12.67
N GLU A 214 -82.64 7.78 11.66
CA GLU A 214 -83.95 8.14 11.09
C GLU A 214 -84.91 6.92 10.97
N LEU A 215 -85.05 6.13 12.04
CA LEU A 215 -86.21 5.23 12.20
C LEU A 215 -86.60 5.04 13.67
N GLY A 216 -87.05 6.12 14.31
CA GLY A 216 -87.42 6.09 15.73
C GLY A 216 -88.29 7.23 16.23
N ASN A 217 -89.24 7.74 15.41
CA ASN A 217 -90.34 8.53 15.95
C ASN A 217 -91.69 8.15 15.32
N VAL A 218 -92.24 6.99 15.74
CA VAL A 218 -93.69 6.70 15.76
C VAL A 218 -93.99 5.75 16.92
N LEU A 219 -94.33 6.30 18.10
CA LEU A 219 -95.60 6.06 18.79
C LEU A 219 -95.82 7.11 19.88
#